data_AF-A0A0C2BYF0-F1
#
_entry.id   AF-A0A0C2BYF0-F1
#
_cell.length_a   1.000
_cell.length_b   1.000
_cell.length_c   1.000
_cell.angle_alpha   90.00
_cell.angle_beta   90.00
_cell.angle_gamma   90.00
#
_symmetry.space_group_name_H-M   'P 1'
#
loop_
_entity.id
_entity.type
_entity.pdbx_description
1 polymer ?
#
loop_
_entity_poly.entity_id
_entity_poly.type
_entity_poly.pdbx_seq_one_letter_code
_entity_poly.pdbx_strand_id
1 'polypeptide(L)'
;ETPQKNHAPRFSSEVYTVTISPANNGQVLKKVKATDPDGDVISYSIEPPEFRNLFAVDAEGQVTARVPVDQLKQSVYSFLVVAEDNGHPVMSSFTNIRVEVPENDHHVVTANSLEDTASTIT
;
A
#
# COMPACT_ATOMS: atom_id res chain seq x y z
N GLU A 1 6.22 33.11 29.12
CA GLU A 1 6.18 31.67 28.83
C GLU A 1 7.39 31.32 27.98
N THR A 2 8.03 30.18 28.22
CA THR A 2 9.08 29.64 27.34
C THR A 2 8.41 29.18 26.05
N PRO A 3 8.94 29.46 24.83
CA PRO A 3 8.33 28.95 23.61
C PRO A 3 8.23 27.42 23.69
N GLN A 4 7.03 26.89 23.43
CA GLN A 4 6.81 25.45 23.40
C GLN A 4 7.67 24.84 22.28
N LYS A 5 8.42 23.80 22.61
CA LYS A 5 9.25 23.09 21.65
C LYS A 5 8.35 22.14 20.86
N ASN A 6 8.33 22.29 19.54
CA ASN A 6 7.63 21.36 18.65
C ASN A 6 8.26 19.95 18.68
N HIS A 7 7.45 18.92 18.53
CA HIS A 7 7.85 17.52 18.42
C HIS A 7 7.35 16.94 17.09
N ALA A 8 8.06 15.94 16.57
CA ALA A 8 7.63 15.28 15.35
C ALA A 8 6.41 14.37 15.56
N PRO A 9 5.57 14.20 14.51
CA PRO A 9 4.53 13.18 14.48
C PRO A 9 5.10 11.79 14.77
N ARG A 10 4.28 10.91 15.34
CA ARG A 10 4.66 9.53 15.64
C ARG A 10 3.66 8.55 15.04
N PHE A 11 4.15 7.67 14.17
CA PHE A 11 3.35 6.56 13.66
C PHE A 11 3.07 5.52 14.74
N SER A 12 1.92 4.86 14.64
CA SER A 12 1.55 3.77 15.55
C SER A 12 2.29 2.47 15.27
N SER A 13 3.00 2.37 14.14
CA SER A 13 3.87 1.25 13.76
C SER A 13 5.01 1.73 12.88
N GLU A 14 6.19 1.14 13.02
CA GLU A 14 7.34 1.38 12.14
C GLU A 14 7.13 0.76 10.74
N VAL A 15 6.37 -0.34 10.68
CA VAL A 15 6.06 -1.06 9.46
C VAL A 15 4.59 -1.46 9.42
N TYR A 16 3.95 -1.24 8.27
CA TYR A 16 2.62 -1.76 7.97
C TYR A 16 2.70 -2.71 6.78
N THR A 17 2.41 -3.99 7.04
CA THR A 17 2.30 -5.01 5.98
C THR A 17 0.83 -5.19 5.59
N VAL A 18 0.59 -5.36 4.29
CA VAL A 18 -0.70 -5.75 3.71
C VAL A 18 -0.47 -6.72 2.57
N THR A 19 -1.22 -7.82 2.57
CA THR A 19 -1.34 -8.72 1.43
C THR A 19 -2.62 -8.36 0.67
N ILE A 20 -2.50 -8.13 -0.64
CA ILE A 20 -3.63 -7.68 -1.47
C ILE A 20 -4.11 -8.80 -2.40
N SER A 21 -5.23 -8.60 -3.06
CA SER A 21 -5.82 -9.53 -4.03
C SER A 21 -6.52 -8.73 -5.14
N PRO A 22 -6.90 -9.34 -6.28
CA PRO A 22 -7.66 -8.65 -7.33
C PRO A 22 -8.96 -8.00 -6.83
N ALA A 23 -9.55 -8.49 -5.74
CA ALA A 23 -10.75 -7.92 -5.13
C ALA A 23 -10.51 -6.53 -4.48
N ASN A 24 -9.25 -6.14 -4.24
CA ASN A 24 -8.90 -4.87 -3.60
C ASN A 24 -8.83 -3.68 -4.57
N ASN A 25 -9.17 -3.85 -5.85
CA ASN A 25 -9.20 -2.75 -6.82
C ASN A 25 -10.12 -1.61 -6.35
N GLY A 26 -9.56 -0.41 -6.20
CA GLY A 26 -10.28 0.77 -5.71
C GLY A 26 -10.61 0.77 -4.22
N GLN A 27 -10.12 -0.20 -3.44
CA GLN A 27 -10.33 -0.26 -2.00
C GLN A 27 -9.12 0.26 -1.22
N VAL A 28 -9.36 0.60 0.05
CA VAL A 28 -8.31 0.92 1.02
C VAL A 28 -7.52 -0.34 1.33
N LEU A 29 -6.21 -0.28 1.09
CA LEU A 29 -5.29 -1.38 1.38
C LEU A 29 -4.91 -1.36 2.86
N LYS A 30 -4.60 -0.18 3.39
CA LYS A 30 -4.17 -0.03 4.78
C LYS A 30 -4.49 1.37 5.27
N LYS A 31 -4.83 1.48 6.56
CA LYS A 31 -4.85 2.76 7.25
C LYS A 31 -3.60 2.90 8.12
N VAL A 32 -2.80 3.93 7.85
CA VAL A 32 -1.74 4.36 8.76
C VAL A 32 -2.28 5.38 9.74
N LYS A 33 -1.59 5.54 10.87
CA LYS A 33 -1.94 6.57 11.85
C LYS A 33 -0.66 7.15 12.43
N ALA A 34 -0.46 8.45 12.24
CA ALA A 34 0.45 9.25 13.02
C ALA A 34 -0.32 10.13 14.01
N THR A 35 0.30 10.44 15.15
CA THR A 35 -0.20 11.40 16.13
C THR A 35 0.91 12.34 16.54
N ASP A 36 0.59 13.60 16.69
CA ASP A 36 1.54 14.62 17.11
C ASP A 36 1.37 14.92 18.62
N PRO A 37 2.45 14.93 19.43
CA PRO A 37 2.37 15.20 20.87
C PRO A 37 1.88 16.62 21.21
N ASP A 38 2.14 17.59 20.34
CA ASP A 38 1.73 18.99 20.50
C ASP A 38 0.29 19.22 20.00
N GLY A 39 -0.29 18.23 19.31
CA GLY A 39 -1.65 18.26 18.77
C GLY A 39 -1.73 18.93 17.40
N ASP A 40 -0.59 19.11 16.74
CA ASP A 40 -0.48 19.72 15.42
C ASP A 40 -1.17 18.87 14.34
N VAL A 41 -1.63 19.55 13.29
CA VAL A 41 -2.30 18.92 12.14
C VAL A 41 -1.25 18.21 11.29
N ILE A 42 -1.53 16.94 10.98
CA ILE A 42 -0.62 16.10 10.21
C ILE A 42 -1.08 16.01 8.76
N SER A 43 -0.14 16.18 7.84
CA SER A 43 -0.30 15.87 6.42
C SER A 43 0.48 14.60 6.06
N TYR A 44 -0.06 13.79 5.14
CA TYR A 44 0.57 12.56 4.68
C TYR A 44 1.04 12.67 3.24
N SER A 45 2.19 12.06 2.94
CA SER A 45 2.69 11.90 1.58
C SER A 45 3.40 10.56 1.38
N ILE A 46 3.61 10.16 0.12
CA ILE A 46 4.35 8.95 -0.23
C ILE A 46 5.74 9.32 -0.75
N GLU A 47 6.76 8.63 -0.27
CA GLU A 47 8.15 8.73 -0.75
C GLU A 47 8.73 7.33 -1.04
N PRO A 48 9.57 7.17 -2.07
CA PRO A 48 9.93 8.18 -3.06
C PRO A 48 8.79 8.45 -4.07
N PRO A 49 8.83 9.56 -4.85
CA PRO A 49 7.67 10.03 -5.62
C PRO A 49 7.22 9.08 -6.73
N GLU A 50 8.08 8.18 -7.22
CA GLU A 50 7.73 7.19 -8.23
C GLU A 50 6.57 6.26 -7.80
N PHE A 51 6.44 5.99 -6.49
CA PHE A 51 5.35 5.18 -5.95
C PHE A 51 4.01 5.91 -5.99
N ARG A 52 3.98 7.25 -6.13
CA ARG A 52 2.74 8.04 -6.21
C ARG A 52 1.94 7.75 -7.48
N ASN A 53 2.54 7.10 -8.49
CA ASN A 53 1.83 6.62 -9.68
C ASN A 53 1.06 5.31 -9.43
N LEU A 54 1.52 4.51 -8.45
CA LEU A 54 0.97 3.19 -8.14
C LEU A 54 0.09 3.21 -6.90
N PHE A 55 0.41 4.08 -5.95
CA PHE A 55 -0.24 4.18 -4.64
C PHE A 55 -0.61 5.63 -4.32
N ALA A 56 -1.58 5.78 -3.44
CA ALA A 56 -1.98 7.07 -2.88
C ALA A 56 -2.17 6.96 -1.37
N VAL A 57 -2.02 8.08 -0.66
CA VAL A 57 -2.40 8.25 0.74
C VAL A 57 -3.27 9.50 0.83
N ASP A 58 -4.39 9.43 1.54
CA ASP A 58 -5.27 10.58 1.80
C ASP A 58 -4.94 11.29 3.13
N ALA A 59 -5.69 12.34 3.46
CA ALA A 59 -5.50 13.12 4.68
C ALA A 59 -5.79 12.31 5.95
N GLU A 60 -6.61 11.26 5.85
CA GLU A 60 -6.97 10.35 6.92
C GLU A 60 -5.97 9.18 7.08
N GLY A 61 -4.91 9.14 6.26
CA GLY A 61 -3.89 8.10 6.27
C GLY A 61 -4.31 6.79 5.58
N GLN A 62 -5.32 6.82 4.71
CA GLN A 62 -5.77 5.66 3.95
C GLN A 62 -4.89 5.46 2.71
N VAL A 63 -4.15 4.37 2.71
CA VAL A 63 -3.31 3.94 1.59
C VAL A 63 -4.14 3.12 0.61
N THR A 64 -4.13 3.51 -0.67
CA THR A 64 -4.89 2.88 -1.76
C THR A 64 -3.98 2.60 -2.96
N ALA A 65 -4.38 1.64 -3.81
CA ALA A 65 -3.75 1.46 -5.13
C ALA A 65 -4.41 2.39 -6.16
N ARG A 66 -3.60 3.02 -7.01
CA ARG A 66 -4.05 3.84 -8.16
C ARG A 66 -4.25 3.02 -9.43
N VAL A 67 -3.59 1.87 -9.51
CA VAL A 67 -3.70 0.94 -10.63
C VAL A 67 -4.41 -0.33 -10.18
N PRO A 68 -5.05 -1.07 -11.10
CA PRO A 68 -5.53 -2.41 -10.82
C PRO A 68 -4.41 -3.31 -10.28
N VAL A 69 -4.73 -4.19 -9.33
CA VAL A 69 -3.79 -5.10 -8.67
C VAL A 69 -3.09 -6.03 -9.67
N ASP A 70 -3.76 -6.42 -10.76
CA ASP A 70 -3.16 -7.22 -11.86
C ASP A 70 -2.10 -6.47 -12.69
N GLN A 71 -2.04 -5.13 -12.56
CA GLN A 71 -0.99 -4.31 -13.16
C GLN A 71 0.24 -4.15 -12.27
N LEU A 72 0.14 -4.52 -10.98
CA LEU A 72 1.29 -4.58 -10.08
C LEU A 72 2.12 -5.82 -10.42
N LYS A 73 3.32 -5.61 -10.97
CA LYS A 73 4.18 -6.68 -11.53
C LYS A 73 5.18 -7.27 -10.53
N GLN A 74 5.42 -6.58 -9.42
CA GLN A 74 6.33 -7.06 -8.38
C GLN A 74 5.54 -7.80 -7.31
N SER A 75 6.10 -8.90 -6.80
CA SER A 75 5.51 -9.64 -5.68
C SER A 75 5.50 -8.82 -4.38
N VAL A 76 6.39 -7.83 -4.26
CA VAL A 76 6.48 -6.93 -3.11
C VAL A 76 6.76 -5.50 -3.56
N TYR A 77 6.00 -4.55 -3.03
CA TYR A 77 6.30 -3.11 -3.09
C TYR A 77 6.62 -2.61 -1.68
N SER A 78 7.70 -1.83 -1.54
CA SER A 78 8.08 -1.20 -0.27
C SER A 78 8.34 0.29 -0.48
N PHE A 79 7.62 1.13 0.25
CA PHE A 79 7.73 2.59 0.16
C PHE A 79 7.42 3.23 1.52
N LEU A 80 7.70 4.53 1.65
CA LEU A 80 7.45 5.28 2.87
C LEU A 80 6.15 6.06 2.76
N VAL A 81 5.42 6.10 3.88
CA VAL A 81 4.45 7.17 4.14
C VAL A 81 5.10 8.14 5.13
N VAL A 82 5.17 9.41 4.75
CA VAL A 82 5.72 10.50 5.56
C VAL A 82 4.55 11.24 6.20
N ALA A 83 4.68 11.55 7.50
CA ALA A 83 3.80 12.45 8.23
C ALA A 83 4.56 13.74 8.54
N GLU A 84 4.01 14.88 8.16
CA GLU A 84 4.57 16.21 8.41
C GLU A 84 3.55 17.03 9.23
N ASP A 85 4.00 17.61 10.34
CA ASP A 85 3.19 18.51 11.17
C ASP A 85 3.11 19.93 10.58
N ASN A 86 2.23 20.75 11.13
CA ASN A 86 2.16 22.18 10.83
C ASN A 86 2.77 23.06 11.95
N GLY A 87 3.62 22.47 12.77
CA GLY A 87 4.31 23.13 13.87
C GLY A 87 5.47 24.01 13.40
N HIS A 88 6.14 24.68 14.36
CA HIS A 88 7.28 25.57 14.06
C HIS A 88 8.48 25.28 14.98
N PRO A 89 9.63 24.84 14.45
CA PRO A 89 9.84 24.44 13.05
C PRO A 89 9.00 23.21 12.71
N VAL A 90 8.65 23.08 11.43
CA VAL A 90 7.96 21.88 10.91
C VAL A 90 8.83 20.66 11.19
N MET A 91 8.22 19.60 11.71
CA MET A 91 8.87 18.31 11.90
C MET A 91 8.11 17.20 11.16
N SER A 92 8.82 16.11 10.90
CA SER A 92 8.26 14.98 10.18
C SER A 92 8.80 13.65 10.68
N SER A 93 8.07 12.59 10.38
CA SER A 93 8.47 11.20 10.58
C SER A 93 7.95 10.34 9.43
N PHE A 94 8.35 9.06 9.40
CA PHE A 94 7.92 8.14 8.37
C PHE A 94 7.63 6.75 8.92
N THR A 95 6.89 5.97 8.14
CA THR A 95 6.65 4.54 8.35
C THR A 95 6.83 3.79 7.04
N ASN A 96 7.25 2.52 7.10
CA ASN A 96 7.39 1.68 5.92
C ASN A 96 6.08 0.95 5.61
N ILE A 97 5.62 1.06 4.37
CA ILE A 97 4.51 0.25 3.84
C ILE A 97 5.09 -0.89 3.03
N ARG A 98 4.71 -2.13 3.37
CA ARG A 98 5.06 -3.32 2.61
C ARG A 98 3.78 -3.96 2.04
N VAL A 99 3.62 -3.85 0.72
CA VAL A 99 2.49 -4.45 0.00
C VAL A 99 2.97 -5.75 -0.63
N GLU A 100 2.35 -6.86 -0.24
CA GLU A 100 2.56 -8.18 -0.84
C GLU A 100 1.48 -8.46 -1.87
N VAL A 101 1.90 -8.72 -3.10
CA VAL A 101 1.02 -9.10 -4.20
C VAL A 101 1.15 -10.62 -4.37
N PRO A 102 0.10 -11.41 -4.14
CA PRO A 102 0.15 -12.85 -4.33
C PRO A 102 0.45 -13.14 -5.80
N GLU A 103 1.27 -14.16 -6.04
CA GLU A 103 1.49 -14.64 -7.40
C GLU A 103 0.14 -15.06 -7.98
N ASN A 104 -0.21 -14.47 -9.13
CA ASN A 104 -1.30 -14.98 -9.93
C ASN A 104 -0.87 -16.36 -10.42
N ASP A 105 -1.35 -17.40 -9.76
CA ASP A 105 -1.17 -18.78 -10.18
C ASP A 105 -2.00 -19.02 -11.45
N HIS A 106 -1.52 -18.47 -12.57
CA HIS A 106 -2.04 -18.76 -13.91
C HIS A 106 -1.53 -20.15 -14.33
N HIS A 107 -2.03 -21.21 -13.71
CA HIS A 107 -1.96 -22.53 -14.32
C HIS A 107 -2.71 -22.46 -15.66
N VAL A 108 -1.94 -22.42 -16.76
CA VAL A 108 -2.46 -22.44 -18.13
C VAL A 108 -3.25 -23.73 -18.32
N VAL A 109 -4.57 -23.61 -18.46
CA VAL A 109 -5.41 -24.72 -18.92
C VAL A 109 -5.26 -24.80 -20.44
N THR A 110 -4.32 -25.61 -20.94
CA THR A 110 -4.28 -25.92 -22.38
C THR A 110 -5.36 -26.95 -22.67
N ALA A 111 -6.57 -26.48 -22.96
CA ALA A 111 -7.61 -27.30 -23.56
C ALA A 111 -7.31 -27.49 -25.05
N ASN A 112 -6.91 -28.69 -25.45
CA ASN A 112 -7.21 -29.20 -26.79
C ASN A 112 -8.30 -30.27 -26.66
N SER A 113 -9.53 -29.85 -26.94
CA SER A 113 -10.69 -30.66 -27.37
C SER A 113 -10.36 -31.20 -28.77
N LEU A 114 -10.65 -32.42 -29.25
CA LEU A 114 -11.69 -33.43 -29.04
C LEU A 114 -11.11 -34.77 -29.55
N GLU A 115 -11.42 -35.92 -28.92
CA GLU A 115 -11.92 -37.11 -29.63
C GLU A 115 -12.85 -37.88 -28.66
N ASP A 116 -14.15 -37.78 -28.95
CA ASP A 116 -15.25 -38.50 -28.35
C ASP A 116 -15.35 -39.91 -28.98
N THR A 117 -15.42 -40.93 -28.12
CA THR A 117 -16.02 -42.27 -28.26
C THR A 117 -15.80 -43.12 -29.55
N ALA A 118 -15.20 -44.32 -29.39
CA ALA A 118 -15.87 -45.64 -29.52
C ALA A 118 -14.87 -46.80 -29.72
N SER A 119 -15.16 -47.92 -29.05
CA SER A 119 -14.50 -49.23 -29.07
C SER A 119 -14.37 -49.90 -30.46
N THR A 120 -13.35 -50.75 -30.67
CA THR A 120 -13.51 -52.23 -30.82
C THR A 120 -12.15 -52.93 -31.03
N ILE A 121 -12.08 -54.11 -30.42
CA ILE A 121 -11.05 -55.16 -30.35
C ILE A 121 -10.65 -55.71 -31.74
N THR A 122 -9.39 -56.11 -31.90
CA THR A 122 -8.99 -57.25 -32.76
C THR A 122 -7.90 -58.03 -32.04
#